data_AF-G0F0V9-F1
#
_entry.id   AF-G0F0V9-F1
#
_cell.length_a   1.000
_cell.length_b   1.000
_cell.length_c   1.000
_cell.angle_alpha   90.00
_cell.angle_beta   90.00
_cell.angle_gamma   90.00
#
_symmetry.space_group_name_H-M   'P 1'
#
loop_
_entity.id
_entity.type
_entity.pdbx_description
1 polymer ?
#
loop_
_entity_poly.entity_id
_entity_poly.type
_entity_poly.pdbx_seq_one_letter_code
_entity_poly.pdbx_strand_id
1 'polypeptide(L)'
;MPRIALPRRRRLASAGRAVAPLCLSLMLAWPLAGHAGVALLQPPRVIDGNQPLTLTLVVSADDATRRYRIPDTLEVTASGDLQAPVRLVLWREVSGPAVVNLRRGEHRAIRYTVALPPALRGQVRLDATGIDAAPVLVTLNRLPQPGEPATAAPPVAGKAPAANGTEPATDAAEPATATAAVPVSPVTTAGAAAPAPADLRDSARLSFHDPMYFMVGAHDGANAKFQLSFKYRLFQGEDPASKRLFDNLYVGYTQFSLWDLSEQSKPFRDTNYRPSLFYYLSDTGVRNNVISRLSLAAGLEHESNGRSGDESRSINTVFVKPTFYFGDQNDWHWRVAPKLYAYVEKGDNPDIAHYRGFMDLGIAYGRPDSWEFSATLRKGTRKWYGSVDAQLTYPMARLIPGTAGYLMAGYFVGYGESLLDYNHKLPWQFRIGYALSR
;
A
#
# COMPACT_ATOMS: atom_id res chain seq x y z
N MET A 1 17.69 87.14 7.28
CA MET A 1 16.55 87.90 6.73
C MET A 1 16.12 87.26 5.42
N PRO A 2 14.83 87.05 5.11
CA PRO A 2 13.66 86.94 5.99
C PRO A 2 12.92 85.57 5.87
N ARG A 3 12.18 85.24 6.93
CA ARG A 3 11.04 84.31 7.00
C ARG A 3 9.79 84.99 6.40
N ILE A 4 8.81 84.22 5.90
CA ILE A 4 7.34 84.47 5.93
C ILE A 4 6.69 83.11 5.54
N ALA A 5 6.12 82.32 6.46
CA ALA A 5 4.82 82.37 7.15
C ALA A 5 3.64 81.72 6.39
N LEU A 6 3.13 80.61 6.95
CA LEU A 6 1.84 79.97 6.64
C LEU A 6 0.65 80.89 6.98
N PRO A 7 -0.54 80.64 6.38
CA PRO A 7 -1.67 80.42 7.28
C PRO A 7 -2.74 79.40 6.82
N ARG A 8 -3.19 78.65 7.85
CA ARG A 8 -4.58 78.37 8.28
C ARG A 8 -5.52 77.49 7.44
N ARG A 9 -5.81 76.34 8.05
CA ARG A 9 -7.07 75.58 8.00
C ARG A 9 -8.30 76.49 8.17
N ARG A 10 -9.31 76.28 7.32
CA ARG A 10 -10.72 76.59 7.60
C ARG A 10 -11.47 75.29 7.93
N ARG A 11 -12.15 75.28 9.08
CA ARG A 11 -13.30 74.41 9.38
C ARG A 11 -14.57 75.18 9.10
N LEU A 12 -15.61 74.50 8.63
CA LEU A 12 -17.06 74.76 8.67
C LEU A 12 -17.67 73.85 7.57
N ALA A 13 -18.80 73.16 7.69
CA ALA A 13 -19.75 72.89 8.76
C ALA A 13 -20.59 71.69 8.29
N SER A 14 -21.28 71.05 9.24
CA SER A 14 -22.29 70.01 9.04
C SER A 14 -23.52 70.52 8.29
N ALA A 15 -24.07 69.71 7.40
CA ALA A 15 -25.50 69.68 7.07
C ALA A 15 -25.87 68.26 6.69
N GLY A 16 -26.67 67.61 7.53
CA GLY A 16 -27.15 66.26 7.30
C GLY A 16 -28.24 66.22 6.24
N ARG A 17 -28.42 65.02 5.67
CA ARG A 17 -29.74 64.52 5.27
C ARG A 17 -29.68 63.00 5.16
N ALA A 18 -30.68 62.39 5.78
CA ALA A 18 -30.87 60.96 5.90
C ALA A 18 -31.06 60.29 4.53
N VAL A 19 -30.42 59.14 4.34
CA VAL A 19 -30.90 58.05 3.49
C VAL A 19 -30.69 56.75 4.27
N ALA A 20 -31.73 55.93 4.23
CA ALA A 20 -32.06 54.79 5.05
C ALA A 20 -31.06 53.61 5.00
N PRO A 21 -31.09 52.70 6.01
CA PRO A 21 -30.25 51.51 6.04
C PRO A 21 -30.82 50.45 5.10
N LEU A 22 -30.13 50.16 4.00
CA LEU A 22 -30.47 49.07 3.06
C LEU A 22 -29.30 48.09 2.92
N CYS A 23 -28.74 47.63 4.05
CA CYS A 23 -27.63 46.66 4.04
C CYS A 23 -27.84 45.45 4.96
N LEU A 24 -29.07 45.15 5.39
CA LEU A 24 -29.32 44.04 6.33
C LEU A 24 -30.45 43.08 5.96
N SER A 25 -30.66 42.81 4.66
CA SER A 25 -31.67 41.82 4.24
C SER A 25 -31.35 41.00 2.99
N LEU A 26 -30.10 40.97 2.51
CA LEU A 26 -29.76 40.30 1.23
C LEU A 26 -28.65 39.24 1.30
N MET A 27 -28.41 38.63 2.47
CA MET A 27 -27.57 37.42 2.58
C MET A 27 -28.26 36.20 3.22
N LEU A 28 -29.59 36.21 3.32
CA LEU A 28 -30.39 35.08 3.84
C LEU A 28 -30.96 34.16 2.75
N ALA A 29 -30.33 34.11 1.58
CA ALA A 29 -30.67 33.13 0.55
C ALA A 29 -29.46 32.82 -0.33
N TRP A 30 -28.34 32.37 0.28
CA TRP A 30 -27.54 31.40 -0.45
C TRP A 30 -28.30 30.08 -0.36
N PRO A 31 -28.81 29.52 -1.47
CA PRO A 31 -29.20 28.13 -1.43
C PRO A 31 -27.91 27.36 -1.15
N LEU A 32 -27.77 26.86 0.07
CA LEU A 32 -26.96 25.68 0.30
C LEU A 32 -27.57 24.62 -0.62
N ALA A 33 -27.01 24.46 -1.81
CA ALA A 33 -27.33 23.35 -2.69
C ALA A 33 -26.98 22.09 -1.90
N GLY A 34 -27.98 21.47 -1.27
CA GLY A 34 -27.81 20.22 -0.56
C GLY A 34 -27.20 19.23 -1.54
N HIS A 35 -26.03 18.69 -1.21
CA HIS A 35 -25.31 17.78 -2.07
C HIS A 35 -26.15 16.49 -2.16
N ALA A 36 -26.42 16.02 -3.37
CA ALA A 36 -27.08 14.73 -3.55
C ALA A 36 -26.12 13.63 -3.06
N GLY A 37 -26.62 12.67 -2.29
CA GLY A 37 -25.89 11.44 -1.98
C GLY A 37 -25.88 10.52 -3.20
N VAL A 38 -25.04 10.82 -4.20
CA VAL A 38 -24.74 9.86 -5.26
C VAL A 38 -23.52 9.06 -4.81
N ALA A 39 -23.66 7.74 -4.74
CA ALA A 39 -22.59 6.86 -4.31
C ALA A 39 -22.54 5.63 -5.20
N LEU A 40 -21.34 5.07 -5.37
CA LEU A 40 -21.17 3.72 -5.87
C LEU A 40 -21.12 2.77 -4.68
N LEU A 41 -21.97 1.74 -4.72
CA LEU A 41 -21.88 0.65 -3.76
C LEU A 41 -20.53 -0.06 -3.97
N GLN A 42 -19.80 -0.25 -2.88
CA GLN A 42 -18.50 -0.91 -2.93
C GLN A 42 -18.69 -2.39 -3.37
N PRO A 43 -18.12 -2.81 -4.50
CA PRO A 43 -18.10 -4.21 -4.90
C PRO A 43 -17.19 -5.02 -3.97
N PRO A 44 -17.24 -6.36 -4.05
CA PRO A 44 -16.30 -7.22 -3.34
C PRO A 44 -14.84 -6.81 -3.61
N ARG A 45 -13.98 -6.91 -2.58
CA ARG A 45 -12.55 -6.58 -2.69
C ARG A 45 -11.82 -7.42 -3.74
N VAL A 46 -12.28 -8.66 -3.94
CA VAL A 46 -11.82 -9.57 -4.99
C VAL A 46 -13.00 -9.86 -5.90
N ILE A 47 -12.85 -9.61 -7.19
CA ILE A 47 -13.89 -9.88 -8.19
C ILE A 47 -13.41 -10.93 -9.19
N ASP A 48 -14.34 -11.77 -9.65
CA ASP A 48 -14.08 -12.69 -10.76
C ASP A 48 -13.94 -11.88 -12.06
N GLY A 49 -12.73 -11.84 -12.60
CA GLY A 49 -12.41 -11.14 -13.85
C GLY A 49 -12.88 -11.86 -15.11
N ASN A 50 -13.48 -13.05 -15.00
CA ASN A 50 -14.16 -13.75 -16.09
C ASN A 50 -15.64 -13.38 -16.20
N GLN A 51 -16.22 -12.80 -15.14
CA GLN A 51 -17.58 -12.30 -15.15
C GLN A 51 -17.61 -10.82 -15.54
N PRO A 52 -18.73 -10.32 -16.07
CA PRO A 52 -18.94 -8.89 -16.24
C PRO A 52 -18.80 -8.15 -14.89
N LEU A 53 -18.08 -7.02 -14.91
CA LEU A 53 -18.03 -6.13 -13.76
C LEU A 53 -19.40 -5.49 -13.57
N THR A 54 -19.99 -5.64 -12.39
CA THR A 54 -21.22 -4.96 -12.01
C THR A 54 -20.96 -3.89 -10.97
N LEU A 55 -21.29 -2.64 -11.28
CA LEU A 55 -21.27 -1.51 -10.34
C LEU A 55 -22.70 -1.06 -10.05
N THR A 56 -22.99 -0.77 -8.79
CA THR A 56 -24.32 -0.28 -8.37
C THR A 56 -24.23 1.18 -7.98
N LEU A 57 -24.86 2.04 -8.78
CA LEU A 57 -25.07 3.44 -8.44
C LEU A 57 -26.26 3.54 -7.49
N VAL A 58 -26.04 4.12 -6.32
CA VAL A 58 -27.07 4.46 -5.36
C VAL A 58 -27.31 5.96 -5.44
N VAL A 59 -28.55 6.34 -5.75
CA VAL A 59 -28.99 7.74 -5.73
C VAL A 59 -29.97 7.88 -4.57
N SER A 60 -29.68 8.76 -3.61
CA SER A 60 -30.56 9.05 -2.48
C SER A 60 -31.12 10.48 -2.51
N ALA A 61 -32.27 10.67 -1.87
CA ALA A 61 -32.87 11.97 -1.63
C ALA A 61 -32.98 12.20 -0.12
N ASP A 62 -31.88 12.55 0.53
CA ASP A 62 -31.82 12.54 2.00
C ASP A 62 -32.54 13.74 2.64
N ASP A 63 -32.44 14.92 2.02
CA ASP A 63 -32.95 16.17 2.61
C ASP A 63 -34.32 16.59 2.07
N ALA A 64 -34.59 16.34 0.78
CA ALA A 64 -35.80 16.80 0.11
C ALA A 64 -36.15 15.92 -1.09
N THR A 65 -37.43 15.94 -1.49
CA THR A 65 -37.87 15.29 -2.73
C THR A 65 -37.14 15.89 -3.92
N ARG A 66 -36.51 15.03 -4.73
CA ARG A 66 -35.63 15.44 -5.84
C ARG A 66 -35.91 14.61 -7.09
N ARG A 67 -35.60 15.21 -8.24
CA ARG A 67 -35.74 14.60 -9.56
C ARG A 67 -34.35 14.37 -10.15
N TYR A 68 -34.01 13.12 -10.43
CA TYR A 68 -32.70 12.71 -10.92
C TYR A 68 -32.79 12.17 -12.33
N ARG A 69 -31.93 12.65 -13.23
CA ARG A 69 -31.71 12.01 -14.54
C ARG A 69 -30.69 10.87 -14.34
N ILE A 70 -31.10 9.66 -14.65
CA ILE A 70 -30.25 8.47 -14.57
C ILE A 70 -29.66 8.24 -15.96
N PRO A 71 -28.32 8.23 -16.11
CA PRO A 71 -27.71 8.01 -17.40
C PRO A 71 -27.89 6.54 -17.86
N ASP A 72 -27.95 6.32 -19.16
CA ASP A 72 -28.02 4.95 -19.71
C ASP A 72 -26.66 4.24 -19.64
N THR A 73 -25.59 5.02 -19.63
CA THR A 73 -24.20 4.56 -19.53
C THR A 73 -23.47 5.22 -18.38
N LEU A 74 -22.61 4.47 -17.72
CA LEU A 74 -21.66 4.96 -16.73
C LEU A 74 -20.25 4.84 -17.30
N GLU A 75 -19.54 5.97 -17.41
CA GLU A 75 -18.15 5.98 -17.80
C GLU A 75 -17.25 5.79 -16.58
N VAL A 76 -16.35 4.81 -16.63
CA VAL A 76 -15.41 4.49 -15.57
C VAL A 76 -14.02 4.37 -16.16
N THR A 77 -13.06 5.07 -15.59
CA THR A 77 -11.65 4.87 -15.89
C THR A 77 -11.10 3.79 -14.97
N ALA A 78 -10.61 2.69 -15.56
CA ALA A 78 -9.94 1.61 -14.85
C ALA A 78 -8.42 1.74 -15.00
N SER A 79 -7.69 1.81 -13.89
CA SER A 79 -6.22 1.90 -13.89
C SER A 79 -5.61 0.80 -13.01
N GLY A 80 -4.82 -0.07 -13.63
CA GLY A 80 -3.94 -0.99 -12.92
C GLY A 80 -2.59 -0.34 -12.63
N ASP A 81 -1.81 -0.91 -11.71
CA ASP A 81 -0.50 -0.37 -11.39
C ASP A 81 0.46 -0.43 -12.59
N LEU A 82 1.09 0.71 -12.89
CA LEU A 82 1.94 0.95 -14.07
C LEU A 82 1.31 0.48 -15.40
N GLN A 83 -0.01 0.58 -15.54
CA GLN A 83 -0.75 0.28 -16.77
C GLN A 83 -1.45 1.53 -17.30
N ALA A 84 -1.62 1.59 -18.62
CA ALA A 84 -2.41 2.65 -19.24
C ALA A 84 -3.86 2.59 -18.73
N PRO A 85 -4.47 3.73 -18.36
CA PRO A 85 -5.87 3.76 -18.00
C PRO A 85 -6.74 3.26 -19.15
N VAL A 86 -7.71 2.42 -18.84
CA VAL A 86 -8.68 1.88 -19.79
C VAL A 86 -10.04 2.49 -19.49
N ARG A 87 -10.66 3.12 -20.51
CA ARG A 87 -12.03 3.63 -20.40
C ARG A 87 -13.02 2.47 -20.55
N LEU A 88 -13.85 2.27 -19.54
CA LEU A 88 -14.95 1.33 -19.53
C LEU A 88 -16.26 2.10 -19.63
N VAL A 89 -17.14 1.66 -20.55
CA VAL A 89 -18.50 2.19 -20.68
C VAL A 89 -19.44 1.11 -20.19
N LEU A 90 -19.98 1.27 -18.99
CA LEU A 90 -20.89 0.32 -18.38
C LEU A 90 -22.32 0.66 -18.79
N TRP A 91 -23.08 -0.37 -19.15
CA TRP A 91 -24.46 -0.23 -19.60
C TRP A 91 -25.41 -0.60 -18.47
N ARG A 92 -26.50 0.14 -18.35
CA ARG A 92 -27.55 -0.17 -17.39
C ARG A 92 -28.11 -1.58 -17.64
N GLU A 93 -28.11 -2.42 -16.60
CA GLU A 93 -28.52 -3.84 -16.69
C GLU A 93 -30.02 -3.97 -17.03
N VAL A 94 -30.86 -3.12 -16.42
CA VAL A 94 -32.30 -3.08 -16.66
C VAL A 94 -32.72 -1.69 -17.09
N SER A 95 -33.16 -1.54 -18.34
CA SER A 95 -33.76 -0.31 -18.85
C SER A 95 -34.95 0.08 -17.98
N GLY A 96 -34.97 1.33 -17.53
CA GLY A 96 -36.06 1.87 -16.72
C GLY A 96 -36.18 3.37 -16.95
N PRO A 97 -36.93 4.09 -16.11
CA PRO A 97 -37.14 5.52 -16.34
C PRO A 97 -35.79 6.26 -16.34
N ALA A 98 -35.57 7.07 -17.38
CA ALA A 98 -34.42 7.96 -17.51
C ALA A 98 -34.45 9.08 -16.47
N VAL A 99 -35.61 9.31 -15.84
CA VAL A 99 -35.79 10.30 -14.78
C VAL A 99 -36.56 9.67 -13.62
N VAL A 100 -35.97 9.71 -12.43
CA VAL A 100 -36.57 9.19 -11.20
C VAL A 100 -36.87 10.34 -10.26
N ASN A 101 -38.09 10.38 -9.73
CA ASN A 101 -38.48 11.28 -8.65
C ASN A 101 -38.36 10.51 -7.34
N LEU A 102 -37.43 10.91 -6.48
CA LEU A 102 -37.23 10.33 -5.15
C LEU A 102 -37.78 11.26 -4.10
N ARG A 103 -38.61 10.74 -3.19
CA ARG A 103 -39.06 11.46 -2.00
C ARG A 103 -37.97 11.47 -0.94
N ARG A 104 -38.11 12.36 0.04
CA ARG A 104 -37.20 12.42 1.18
C ARG A 104 -37.05 11.03 1.85
N GLY A 105 -35.81 10.56 2.01
CA GLY A 105 -35.47 9.26 2.57
C GLY A 105 -35.54 8.08 1.58
N GLU A 106 -35.98 8.31 0.34
CA GLU A 106 -35.97 7.27 -0.70
C GLU A 106 -34.60 7.18 -1.37
N HIS A 107 -34.22 5.96 -1.74
CA HIS A 107 -33.04 5.67 -2.53
C HIS A 107 -33.39 4.75 -3.69
N ARG A 108 -32.59 4.83 -4.75
CA ARG A 108 -32.67 3.90 -5.89
C ARG A 108 -31.29 3.34 -6.18
N ALA A 109 -31.21 2.02 -6.26
CA ALA A 109 -30.05 1.30 -6.75
C ALA A 109 -30.21 1.03 -8.25
N ILE A 110 -29.18 1.36 -9.04
CA ILE A 110 -29.12 1.14 -10.48
C ILE A 110 -27.84 0.38 -10.79
N ARG A 111 -27.98 -0.79 -11.40
CA ARG A 111 -26.86 -1.65 -11.76
C ARG A 111 -26.39 -1.34 -13.18
N TYR A 112 -25.08 -1.22 -13.33
CA TYR A 112 -24.39 -1.07 -14.60
C TYR A 112 -23.40 -2.20 -14.76
N THR A 113 -23.27 -2.75 -15.98
CA THR A 113 -22.40 -3.87 -16.27
C THR A 113 -21.50 -3.62 -17.48
N VAL A 114 -20.29 -4.20 -17.46
CA VAL A 114 -19.36 -4.19 -18.60
C VAL A 114 -18.48 -5.44 -18.59
N ALA A 115 -18.11 -5.94 -19.76
CA ALA A 115 -17.09 -6.97 -19.86
C ALA A 115 -15.71 -6.40 -19.49
N LEU A 116 -14.95 -7.10 -18.65
CA LEU A 116 -13.61 -6.68 -18.24
C LEU A 116 -12.56 -7.04 -19.31
N PRO A 117 -11.81 -6.07 -19.85
CA PRO A 117 -10.75 -6.33 -20.82
C PRO A 117 -9.69 -7.30 -20.28
N PRO A 118 -9.19 -8.29 -21.04
CA PRO A 118 -8.18 -9.27 -20.60
C PRO A 118 -6.86 -8.69 -20.08
N ALA A 119 -6.53 -7.47 -20.50
CA ALA A 119 -5.31 -6.76 -20.09
C ALA A 119 -5.33 -6.33 -18.62
N LEU A 120 -6.51 -6.06 -18.03
CA LEU A 120 -6.62 -5.65 -16.64
C LEU A 120 -6.31 -6.84 -15.72
N ARG A 121 -5.29 -6.71 -14.87
CA ARG A 121 -4.84 -7.75 -13.94
C ARG A 121 -4.37 -7.16 -12.62
N GLY A 122 -4.47 -7.94 -11.55
CA GLY A 122 -4.04 -7.53 -10.22
C GLY A 122 -5.00 -6.51 -9.61
N GLN A 123 -4.44 -5.55 -8.88
CA GLN A 123 -5.22 -4.48 -8.26
C GLN A 123 -5.54 -3.38 -9.29
N VAL A 124 -6.82 -3.02 -9.38
CA VAL A 124 -7.35 -2.03 -10.33
C VAL A 124 -8.16 -0.99 -9.57
N ARG A 125 -7.83 0.28 -9.79
CA ARG A 125 -8.63 1.43 -9.34
C ARG A 125 -9.67 1.75 -10.40
N LEU A 126 -10.91 1.93 -9.98
CA LEU A 126 -12.06 2.30 -10.80
C LEU A 126 -12.51 3.71 -10.39
N ASP A 127 -12.51 4.63 -11.34
CA ASP A 127 -12.86 6.04 -11.12
C ASP A 127 -14.04 6.40 -12.03
N ALA A 128 -15.20 6.73 -11.46
CA ALA A 128 -16.40 7.04 -12.22
C ALA A 128 -16.34 8.49 -12.72
N THR A 129 -16.14 8.66 -14.02
CA THR A 129 -15.98 9.97 -14.63
C THR A 129 -17.33 10.66 -14.78
N GLY A 130 -17.42 11.91 -14.34
CA GLY A 130 -18.64 12.73 -14.48
C GLY A 130 -19.71 12.47 -13.41
N ILE A 131 -19.43 11.61 -12.42
CA ILE A 131 -20.26 11.43 -11.23
C ILE A 131 -19.40 11.69 -10.00
N ASP A 132 -19.93 12.45 -9.04
CA ASP A 132 -19.29 12.65 -7.74
C ASP A 132 -19.47 11.39 -6.88
N ALA A 133 -18.67 10.36 -7.15
CA ALA A 133 -18.65 9.10 -6.43
C ALA A 133 -17.22 8.72 -6.04
N ALA A 134 -17.05 8.09 -4.88
CA ALA A 134 -15.74 7.66 -4.40
C ALA A 134 -15.11 6.62 -5.36
N PRO A 135 -13.79 6.72 -5.64
CA PRO A 135 -13.07 5.69 -6.38
C PRO A 135 -13.10 4.35 -5.65
N VAL A 136 -13.13 3.27 -6.42
CA VAL A 136 -13.20 1.90 -5.90
C VAL A 136 -11.91 1.16 -6.24
N LEU A 137 -11.38 0.39 -5.28
CA LEU A 137 -10.21 -0.46 -5.49
C LEU A 137 -10.62 -1.94 -5.44
N VAL A 138 -10.36 -2.67 -6.52
CA VAL A 138 -10.68 -4.11 -6.63
C VAL A 138 -9.44 -4.90 -7.03
N THR A 139 -9.39 -6.16 -6.61
CA THR A 139 -8.40 -7.13 -7.09
C THR A 139 -9.09 -8.09 -8.06
N LEU A 140 -8.55 -8.23 -9.26
CA LEU A 140 -9.07 -9.15 -10.28
C LEU A 140 -8.50 -10.55 -10.08
N ASN A 141 -9.36 -11.56 -9.98
CA ASN A 141 -9.00 -12.97 -10.05
C ASN A 141 -9.72 -13.61 -11.25
N ARG A 142 -8.98 -14.23 -12.18
CA ARG A 142 -9.55 -14.89 -13.37
C ARG A 142 -9.41 -16.41 -13.36
N LEU A 143 -9.00 -17.02 -12.25
CA LEU A 143 -9.05 -18.47 -12.09
C LEU A 143 -10.18 -18.87 -11.12
N PRO A 144 -10.81 -20.05 -11.32
CA PRO A 144 -11.83 -20.55 -10.40
C PRO A 144 -11.28 -20.61 -8.98
N GLN A 145 -12.06 -20.15 -8.00
CA GLN A 145 -11.64 -20.26 -6.60
C GLN A 145 -11.61 -21.75 -6.20
N PRO A 146 -10.60 -22.22 -5.44
CA PRO A 146 -10.59 -23.58 -4.93
C PRO A 146 -11.80 -23.79 -4.01
N GLY A 147 -12.82 -24.51 -4.49
CA GLY A 147 -14.05 -24.80 -3.73
C GLY A 147 -15.36 -24.37 -4.39
N GLU A 148 -15.35 -23.70 -5.53
CA GLU A 148 -16.57 -23.54 -6.33
C GLU A 148 -16.86 -24.83 -7.12
N PRO A 149 -18.00 -25.50 -6.90
CA PRO A 149 -18.40 -26.60 -7.76
C PRO A 149 -18.62 -26.08 -9.19
N ALA A 150 -18.01 -26.78 -10.15
CA ALA A 150 -18.24 -26.55 -11.56
C ALA A 150 -19.74 -26.60 -11.87
N THR A 151 -20.28 -25.46 -12.32
CA THR A 151 -21.44 -25.33 -13.20
C THR A 151 -22.67 -26.17 -12.82
N ALA A 152 -23.61 -25.59 -12.07
CA ALA A 152 -24.96 -26.14 -12.00
C ALA A 152 -25.64 -26.01 -13.38
N ALA A 153 -25.82 -27.16 -14.04
CA ALA A 153 -26.74 -27.31 -15.17
C ALA A 153 -28.18 -26.93 -14.74
N PRO A 154 -29.04 -26.45 -15.65
CA PRO A 154 -30.38 -26.00 -15.30
C PRO A 154 -31.25 -27.16 -14.79
N PRO A 155 -32.16 -26.94 -13.82
CA PRO A 155 -32.95 -28.03 -13.25
C PRO A 155 -34.02 -28.49 -14.23
N VAL A 156 -34.02 -29.81 -14.49
CA VAL A 156 -35.10 -30.52 -15.18
C VAL A 156 -36.22 -30.80 -14.17
N ALA A 157 -37.45 -30.56 -14.59
CA ALA A 157 -38.68 -30.76 -13.82
C ALA A 157 -38.87 -32.22 -13.36
N GLY A 158 -39.40 -32.40 -12.14
CA GLY A 158 -39.76 -33.72 -11.61
C GLY A 158 -40.58 -33.69 -10.31
N LYS A 159 -41.92 -33.62 -10.48
CA LYS A 159 -43.05 -34.15 -9.67
C LYS A 159 -42.86 -34.59 -8.20
N ALA A 160 -43.80 -34.14 -7.36
CA ALA A 160 -44.17 -34.69 -6.05
C ALA A 160 -44.84 -36.09 -6.14
N PRO A 161 -45.01 -36.83 -5.01
CA PRO A 161 -46.23 -36.67 -4.18
C PRO A 161 -46.02 -36.79 -2.64
N ALA A 162 -47.14 -36.70 -1.91
CA ALA A 162 -47.34 -36.34 -0.49
C ALA A 162 -47.61 -37.51 0.50
N ALA A 163 -48.03 -37.13 1.73
CA ALA A 163 -48.68 -37.88 2.86
C ALA A 163 -47.73 -38.48 3.92
N ASN A 164 -47.91 -38.44 5.26
CA ASN A 164 -48.92 -38.02 6.27
C ASN A 164 -48.11 -37.81 7.59
N GLY A 165 -48.37 -36.87 8.50
CA GLY A 165 -49.49 -36.83 9.46
C GLY A 165 -49.00 -37.13 10.89
N THR A 166 -49.35 -36.26 11.86
CA THR A 166 -49.78 -36.54 13.27
C THR A 166 -49.26 -35.49 14.28
N GLU A 167 -50.17 -34.67 14.80
CA GLU A 167 -50.08 -33.92 16.08
C GLU A 167 -50.53 -34.82 17.25
N PRO A 168 -50.29 -34.41 18.52
CA PRO A 168 -51.41 -33.80 19.26
C PRO A 168 -51.06 -32.60 20.15
N ALA A 169 -52.10 -31.79 20.39
CA ALA A 169 -52.27 -30.62 21.29
C ALA A 169 -51.90 -30.92 22.77
N THR A 170 -51.58 -29.96 23.66
CA THR A 170 -52.37 -28.86 24.28
C THR A 170 -51.37 -27.89 24.98
N ASP A 171 -51.58 -26.60 25.29
CA ASP A 171 -52.68 -25.94 26.02
C ASP A 171 -52.46 -24.41 25.97
N ALA A 172 -53.51 -23.62 26.24
CA ALA A 172 -53.53 -22.17 26.08
C ALA A 172 -53.15 -21.36 27.35
N ALA A 173 -52.46 -20.23 27.18
CA ALA A 173 -52.50 -19.07 28.10
C ALA A 173 -52.02 -17.77 27.42
N GLU A 174 -52.64 -16.66 27.84
CA GLU A 174 -52.75 -15.29 27.28
C GLU A 174 -51.46 -14.41 27.20
N PRO A 175 -51.53 -13.21 26.55
CA PRO A 175 -50.39 -12.60 25.88
C PRO A 175 -49.53 -11.73 26.80
N ALA A 176 -48.23 -11.99 26.81
CA ALA A 176 -47.24 -11.04 27.28
C ALA A 176 -46.73 -10.22 26.08
N THR A 177 -46.89 -8.90 26.18
CA THR A 177 -46.27 -7.89 25.32
C THR A 177 -44.75 -8.01 25.40
N ALA A 178 -44.17 -8.84 24.55
CA ALA A 178 -42.75 -8.87 24.29
C ALA A 178 -42.51 -8.04 23.02
N THR A 179 -42.03 -6.81 23.21
CA THR A 179 -41.39 -6.04 22.14
C THR A 179 -40.29 -6.92 21.58
N ALA A 180 -40.52 -7.53 20.42
CA ALA A 180 -39.52 -8.32 19.71
C ALA A 180 -38.39 -7.36 19.34
N ALA A 181 -37.34 -7.33 20.17
CA ALA A 181 -36.09 -6.70 19.81
C ALA A 181 -35.63 -7.39 18.53
N VAL A 182 -35.63 -6.65 17.42
CA VAL A 182 -35.06 -7.09 16.16
C VAL A 182 -33.64 -7.56 16.49
N PRO A 183 -33.29 -8.84 16.32
CA PRO A 183 -31.98 -9.32 16.68
C PRO A 183 -30.97 -8.59 15.79
N VAL A 184 -30.18 -7.70 16.42
CA VAL A 184 -29.07 -7.02 15.77
C VAL A 184 -28.03 -8.10 15.50
N SER A 185 -28.11 -8.71 14.33
CA SER A 185 -27.07 -9.62 13.87
C SER A 185 -25.82 -8.78 13.64
N PRO A 186 -24.71 -9.05 14.34
CA PRO A 186 -23.47 -8.34 14.07
C PRO A 186 -23.11 -8.54 12.60
N VAL A 187 -22.66 -7.46 11.95
CA VAL A 187 -22.23 -7.45 10.54
C VAL A 187 -21.06 -8.43 10.28
N THR A 188 -20.45 -8.96 11.33
CA THR A 188 -19.47 -10.03 11.28
C THR A 188 -20.03 -11.30 11.93
N THR A 189 -20.40 -12.29 11.10
CA THR A 189 -20.51 -13.67 11.58
C THR A 189 -19.13 -14.15 11.98
N ALA A 190 -18.91 -14.42 13.27
CA ALA A 190 -17.72 -15.08 13.79
C ALA A 190 -17.54 -16.43 13.06
N GLY A 191 -16.67 -16.48 12.06
CA GLY A 191 -16.42 -17.68 11.26
C GLY A 191 -15.65 -17.41 9.96
N ALA A 192 -15.89 -16.28 9.31
CA ALA A 192 -15.03 -15.81 8.23
C ALA A 192 -13.94 -14.92 8.84
N ALA A 193 -12.71 -15.43 8.94
CA ALA A 193 -11.58 -14.58 9.23
C ALA A 193 -11.59 -13.43 8.21
N ALA A 194 -11.69 -12.19 8.69
CA ALA A 194 -11.55 -11.03 7.82
C ALA A 194 -10.26 -11.23 7.01
N PRO A 195 -10.28 -11.05 5.68
CA PRO A 195 -9.07 -11.22 4.89
C PRO A 195 -8.01 -10.32 5.51
N ALA A 196 -6.89 -10.91 5.93
CA ALA A 196 -5.81 -10.17 6.55
C ALA A 196 -5.51 -8.95 5.66
N PRO A 197 -5.36 -7.75 6.24
CA PRO A 197 -5.03 -6.58 5.44
C PRO A 197 -3.80 -6.94 4.60
N ALA A 198 -4.00 -7.03 3.28
CA ALA A 198 -2.92 -7.30 2.36
C ALA A 198 -1.80 -6.30 2.65
N ASP A 199 -0.59 -6.80 2.84
CA ASP A 199 0.58 -5.95 2.99
C ASP A 199 0.73 -5.12 1.71
N LEU A 200 0.30 -3.86 1.78
CA LEU A 200 0.28 -2.95 0.64
C LEU A 200 1.69 -2.68 0.11
N ARG A 201 2.73 -3.02 0.87
CA ARG A 201 4.13 -2.91 0.45
C ARG A 201 4.43 -3.75 -0.78
N ASP A 202 3.75 -4.89 -0.95
CA ASP A 202 3.99 -5.84 -2.03
C ASP A 202 2.86 -5.90 -3.07
N SER A 203 1.80 -5.09 -2.91
CA SER A 203 0.65 -5.14 -3.81
C SER A 203 0.89 -4.41 -5.14
N ALA A 204 1.80 -3.43 -5.14
CA ALA A 204 2.23 -2.72 -6.33
C ALA A 204 3.25 -3.54 -7.13
N ARG A 205 3.20 -3.43 -8.47
CA ARG A 205 4.20 -3.97 -9.40
C ARG A 205 5.57 -3.37 -9.13
N LEU A 206 5.66 -2.07 -8.87
CA LEU A 206 6.88 -1.41 -8.41
C LEU A 206 6.77 -1.11 -6.92
N SER A 207 7.66 -1.68 -6.13
CA SER A 207 7.67 -1.55 -4.67
C SER A 207 9.09 -1.42 -4.13
N PHE A 208 9.24 -1.04 -2.87
CA PHE A 208 10.55 -1.01 -2.21
C PHE A 208 11.11 -2.42 -2.04
N HIS A 209 12.41 -2.58 -2.25
CA HIS A 209 13.09 -3.88 -2.04
C HIS A 209 13.84 -3.92 -0.71
N ASP A 210 14.75 -2.97 -0.50
CA ASP A 210 15.43 -2.63 0.75
C ASP A 210 15.07 -1.18 1.18
N PRO A 211 15.42 -0.74 2.40
CA PRO A 211 15.17 0.64 2.84
C PRO A 211 15.78 1.68 1.90
N MET A 212 15.05 2.75 1.60
CA MET A 212 15.54 3.89 0.85
C MET A 212 15.75 5.07 1.79
N TYR A 213 16.99 5.57 1.88
CA TYR A 213 17.36 6.58 2.87
C TYR A 213 18.51 7.45 2.42
N PHE A 214 18.69 8.57 3.13
CA PHE A 214 19.89 9.39 3.13
C PHE A 214 20.25 9.70 4.58
N MET A 215 21.49 9.45 4.98
CA MET A 215 21.99 9.69 6.34
C MET A 215 23.37 10.34 6.32
N VAL A 216 23.66 11.16 7.33
CA VAL A 216 24.94 11.83 7.54
C VAL A 216 25.50 11.51 8.92
N GLY A 217 26.81 11.37 9.02
CA GLY A 217 27.52 11.12 10.26
C GLY A 217 28.89 11.79 10.27
N ALA A 218 29.53 11.72 11.44
CA ALA A 218 30.86 12.28 11.64
C ALA A 218 31.65 11.38 12.60
N HIS A 219 32.31 10.37 12.04
CA HIS A 219 33.29 9.54 12.76
C HIS A 219 34.43 9.23 11.79
N ASP A 220 35.65 9.62 12.18
CA ASP A 220 36.83 9.68 11.31
C ASP A 220 36.64 10.54 10.06
N GLY A 221 35.85 11.62 10.19
CA GLY A 221 35.50 12.52 9.10
C GLY A 221 33.99 12.59 8.88
N ALA A 222 33.54 13.70 8.30
CA ALA A 222 32.15 13.87 7.91
C ALA A 222 31.86 12.96 6.71
N ASN A 223 30.82 12.15 6.78
CA ASN A 223 30.46 11.25 5.69
C ASN A 223 28.94 11.09 5.57
N ALA A 224 28.47 10.70 4.40
CA ALA A 224 27.07 10.38 4.15
C ALA A 224 26.91 8.98 3.56
N LYS A 225 25.77 8.35 3.82
CA LYS A 225 25.36 7.09 3.21
C LYS A 225 23.94 7.25 2.71
N PHE A 226 23.70 6.88 1.46
CA PHE A 226 22.33 6.82 0.94
C PHE A 226 22.12 5.54 0.16
N GLN A 227 20.86 5.10 0.10
CA GLN A 227 20.45 3.89 -0.58
C GLN A 227 19.18 4.12 -1.40
N LEU A 228 19.20 3.65 -2.65
CA LEU A 228 18.05 3.55 -3.54
C LEU A 228 17.75 2.07 -3.75
N SER A 229 16.49 1.67 -3.62
CA SER A 229 16.15 0.26 -3.70
C SER A 229 14.70 0.00 -4.09
N PHE A 230 14.51 -0.70 -5.19
CA PHE A 230 13.20 -1.08 -5.68
C PHE A 230 13.19 -2.51 -6.24
N LYS A 231 12.01 -3.09 -6.30
CA LYS A 231 11.73 -4.34 -7.00
C LYS A 231 10.56 -4.15 -7.94
N TYR A 232 10.62 -4.79 -9.09
CA TYR A 232 9.60 -4.77 -10.11
C TYR A 232 9.12 -6.19 -10.42
N ARG A 233 7.82 -6.43 -10.27
CA ARG A 233 7.17 -7.70 -10.64
C ARG A 233 6.99 -7.75 -12.16
N LEU A 234 7.67 -8.69 -12.83
CA LEU A 234 7.70 -8.75 -14.30
C LEU A 234 6.35 -9.15 -14.91
N PHE A 235 5.65 -10.10 -14.30
CA PHE A 235 4.37 -10.59 -14.79
C PHE A 235 3.32 -10.57 -13.68
N GLN A 236 2.12 -10.11 -14.03
CA GLN A 236 0.95 -10.24 -13.17
C GLN A 236 0.14 -11.44 -13.62
N GLY A 237 0.06 -12.45 -12.75
CA GLY A 237 -0.78 -13.62 -12.97
C GLY A 237 -2.27 -13.29 -13.02
N GLU A 238 -3.05 -14.24 -13.53
CA GLU A 238 -4.51 -14.19 -13.54
C GLU A 238 -5.12 -14.44 -12.16
N ASP A 239 -4.43 -15.24 -11.35
CA ASP A 239 -4.75 -15.50 -9.95
C ASP A 239 -3.76 -14.72 -9.04
N PRO A 240 -4.24 -13.78 -8.21
CA PRO A 240 -3.43 -13.08 -7.22
C PRO A 240 -2.73 -14.01 -6.21
N ALA A 241 -3.28 -15.19 -5.95
CA ALA A 241 -2.74 -16.21 -5.05
C ALA A 241 -1.81 -17.22 -5.76
N SER A 242 -1.59 -17.05 -7.08
CA SER A 242 -0.74 -17.94 -7.85
C SER A 242 0.66 -18.01 -7.27
N LYS A 243 1.19 -19.22 -7.14
CA LYS A 243 2.57 -19.50 -6.72
C LYS A 243 3.48 -19.84 -7.90
N ARG A 244 2.99 -19.73 -9.15
CA ARG A 244 3.77 -20.04 -10.36
C ARG A 244 4.99 -19.13 -10.45
N LEU A 245 6.07 -19.65 -11.03
CA LEU A 245 7.35 -18.95 -11.14
C LEU A 245 7.22 -17.60 -11.85
N PHE A 246 6.66 -17.57 -13.06
CA PHE A 246 6.55 -16.35 -13.85
C PHE A 246 5.66 -15.29 -13.20
N ASP A 247 4.57 -15.72 -12.56
CA ASP A 247 3.67 -14.79 -11.86
C ASP A 247 4.37 -14.10 -10.69
N ASN A 248 5.46 -14.64 -10.16
CA ASN A 248 6.15 -14.13 -8.97
C ASN A 248 7.64 -13.88 -9.23
N LEU A 249 7.99 -13.54 -10.48
CA LEU A 249 9.35 -13.21 -10.88
C LEU A 249 9.57 -11.69 -10.76
N TYR A 250 10.64 -11.30 -10.06
CA TYR A 250 10.99 -9.93 -9.76
C TYR A 250 12.39 -9.58 -10.24
N VAL A 251 12.54 -8.37 -10.77
CA VAL A 251 13.84 -7.70 -10.93
C VAL A 251 14.00 -6.75 -9.76
N GLY A 252 15.08 -6.91 -8.99
CA GLY A 252 15.47 -5.98 -7.94
C GLY A 252 16.65 -5.13 -8.38
N TYR A 253 16.71 -3.92 -7.84
CA TYR A 253 17.87 -3.06 -7.95
C TYR A 253 18.06 -2.33 -6.63
N THR A 254 19.18 -2.60 -5.96
CA THR A 254 19.64 -1.82 -4.82
C THR A 254 20.95 -1.15 -5.17
N GLN A 255 21.07 0.13 -4.87
CA GLN A 255 22.30 0.88 -4.96
C GLN A 255 22.53 1.64 -3.67
N PHE A 256 23.73 1.58 -3.10
CA PHE A 256 24.11 2.50 -2.04
C PHE A 256 25.44 3.16 -2.35
N SER A 257 25.64 4.36 -1.82
CA SER A 257 26.87 5.11 -1.96
C SER A 257 27.35 5.60 -0.60
N LEU A 258 28.65 5.50 -0.38
CA LEU A 258 29.35 6.16 0.72
C LEU A 258 30.00 7.42 0.17
N TRP A 259 29.65 8.56 0.74
CA TRP A 259 30.12 9.88 0.34
C TRP A 259 31.05 10.45 1.41
N ASP A 260 32.29 10.72 1.03
CA ASP A 260 33.23 11.40 1.91
C ASP A 260 33.00 12.91 1.82
N LEU A 261 32.49 13.51 2.89
CA LEU A 261 32.23 14.94 2.97
C LEU A 261 33.41 15.71 3.58
N SER A 262 34.37 15.00 4.20
CA SER A 262 35.59 15.56 4.75
C SER A 262 36.69 15.75 3.72
N GLU A 263 36.71 14.95 2.66
CA GLU A 263 37.75 14.99 1.63
C GLU A 263 37.63 16.17 0.66
N GLN A 264 38.76 16.53 0.04
CA GLN A 264 38.80 17.62 -0.93
C GLN A 264 37.90 17.30 -2.13
N SER A 265 37.06 18.26 -2.51
CA SER A 265 36.01 18.10 -3.54
C SER A 265 34.89 17.10 -3.19
N LYS A 266 34.88 16.56 -1.96
CA LYS A 266 33.82 15.69 -1.42
C LYS A 266 33.49 14.53 -2.37
N PRO A 267 34.44 13.63 -2.66
CA PRO A 267 34.22 12.53 -3.61
C PRO A 267 33.37 11.42 -2.98
N PHE A 268 32.72 10.62 -3.84
CA PHE A 268 32.18 9.33 -3.39
C PHE A 268 33.33 8.36 -3.09
N ARG A 269 33.35 7.82 -1.86
CA ARG A 269 34.31 6.80 -1.44
C ARG A 269 34.04 5.49 -2.15
N ASP A 270 32.78 5.06 -2.20
CA ASP A 270 32.36 3.88 -2.96
C ASP A 270 30.89 3.96 -3.37
N THR A 271 30.53 3.25 -4.43
CA THR A 271 29.13 3.06 -4.83
C THR A 271 28.94 1.62 -5.23
N ASN A 272 27.99 0.93 -4.59
CA ASN A 272 27.70 -0.47 -4.80
C ASN A 272 26.40 -0.63 -5.57
N TYR A 273 26.46 -1.32 -6.70
CA TYR A 273 25.37 -1.65 -7.60
C TYR A 273 24.98 -3.11 -7.37
N ARG A 274 23.73 -3.36 -6.95
CA ARG A 274 23.22 -4.69 -6.60
C ARG A 274 21.92 -5.05 -7.33
N PRO A 275 21.97 -5.34 -8.65
CA PRO A 275 20.83 -5.88 -9.36
C PRO A 275 20.57 -7.35 -8.99
N SER A 276 19.30 -7.75 -8.99
CA SER A 276 18.89 -9.12 -8.71
C SER A 276 17.73 -9.57 -9.61
N LEU A 277 17.66 -10.88 -9.86
CA LEU A 277 16.53 -11.54 -10.51
C LEU A 277 16.11 -12.70 -9.61
N PHE A 278 14.88 -12.65 -9.10
CA PHE A 278 14.46 -13.58 -8.06
C PHE A 278 12.97 -13.90 -8.12
N TYR A 279 12.65 -15.12 -7.70
CA TYR A 279 11.30 -15.52 -7.35
C TYR A 279 10.97 -15.00 -5.96
N TYR A 280 9.77 -14.43 -5.78
CA TYR A 280 9.33 -13.90 -4.50
C TYR A 280 7.87 -14.19 -4.19
N LEU A 281 7.63 -14.90 -3.10
CA LEU A 281 6.32 -15.01 -2.47
C LEU A 281 6.26 -14.11 -1.25
N SER A 282 5.36 -13.12 -1.28
CA SER A 282 5.07 -12.27 -0.14
C SER A 282 4.43 -13.08 1.00
N ASP A 283 3.63 -14.11 0.70
CA ASP A 283 3.11 -15.06 1.67
C ASP A 283 3.05 -16.47 1.07
N THR A 284 3.72 -17.42 1.74
CA THR A 284 3.69 -18.84 1.38
C THR A 284 2.41 -19.54 1.84
N GLY A 285 1.64 -18.92 2.74
CA GLY A 285 0.48 -19.49 3.42
C GLY A 285 0.85 -20.35 4.64
N VAL A 286 2.15 -20.54 4.92
CA VAL A 286 2.63 -21.27 6.09
C VAL A 286 2.48 -20.37 7.32
N ARG A 287 1.69 -20.82 8.29
CA ARG A 287 1.45 -20.16 9.57
C ARG A 287 1.15 -21.18 10.67
N ASN A 288 1.49 -20.84 11.90
CA ASN A 288 1.15 -21.61 13.10
C ASN A 288 0.96 -20.65 14.29
N ASN A 289 0.87 -21.18 15.52
CA ASN A 289 0.66 -20.35 16.72
C ASN A 289 1.81 -19.36 17.02
N VAL A 290 2.95 -19.49 16.35
CA VAL A 290 4.16 -18.67 16.56
C VAL A 290 4.48 -17.83 15.33
N ILE A 291 4.51 -18.46 14.15
CA ILE A 291 4.80 -17.82 12.86
C ILE A 291 3.47 -17.32 12.28
N SER A 292 3.30 -16.00 12.22
CA SER A 292 2.10 -15.36 11.68
C SER A 292 2.11 -15.25 10.16
N ARG A 293 3.30 -15.18 9.55
CA ARG A 293 3.50 -15.15 8.09
C ARG A 293 4.90 -15.66 7.73
N LEU A 294 5.02 -16.31 6.59
CA LEU A 294 6.31 -16.70 5.99
C LEU A 294 6.37 -16.20 4.55
N SER A 295 7.33 -15.33 4.25
CA SER A 295 7.70 -14.96 2.88
C SER A 295 8.93 -15.75 2.42
N LEU A 296 9.11 -15.87 1.11
CA LEU A 296 10.27 -16.56 0.53
C LEU A 296 10.77 -15.79 -0.70
N ALA A 297 12.07 -15.47 -0.72
CA ALA A 297 12.78 -15.02 -1.91
C ALA A 297 13.89 -16.01 -2.28
N ALA A 298 14.06 -16.31 -3.57
CA ALA A 298 15.20 -17.09 -4.05
C ALA A 298 15.59 -16.64 -5.46
N GLY A 299 16.89 -16.47 -5.72
CA GLY A 299 17.32 -15.95 -7.00
C GLY A 299 18.82 -15.71 -7.12
N LEU A 300 19.16 -14.91 -8.13
CA LEU A 300 20.51 -14.49 -8.45
C LEU A 300 20.68 -13.01 -8.11
N GLU A 301 21.83 -12.65 -7.59
CA GLU A 301 22.20 -11.28 -7.24
C GLU A 301 23.65 -11.03 -7.65
N HIS A 302 23.85 -9.98 -8.42
CA HIS A 302 25.17 -9.43 -8.73
C HIS A 302 25.40 -8.23 -7.80
N GLU A 303 26.60 -8.08 -7.24
CA GLU A 303 27.01 -6.89 -6.48
C GLU A 303 28.38 -6.46 -7.00
N SER A 304 28.51 -5.24 -7.49
CA SER A 304 29.81 -4.66 -7.90
C SER A 304 29.91 -3.20 -7.52
N ASN A 305 31.13 -2.66 -7.51
CA ASN A 305 31.36 -1.23 -7.20
C ASN A 305 31.53 -0.33 -8.43
N GLY A 306 31.46 -0.90 -9.64
CA GLY A 306 31.61 -0.16 -10.90
C GLY A 306 33.00 0.47 -11.12
N ARG A 307 34.01 0.08 -10.34
CA ARG A 307 35.41 0.52 -10.50
C ARG A 307 36.20 -0.44 -11.40
N SER A 308 37.34 0.03 -11.89
CA SER A 308 38.28 -0.74 -12.72
C SER A 308 39.63 -0.97 -12.02
N GLY A 309 40.43 -1.90 -12.52
CA GLY A 309 41.77 -2.17 -12.00
C GLY A 309 41.76 -2.70 -10.57
N ASP A 310 42.75 -2.31 -9.77
CA ASP A 310 42.95 -2.85 -8.42
C ASP A 310 41.84 -2.48 -7.42
N GLU A 311 41.02 -1.48 -7.73
CA GLU A 311 39.85 -1.08 -6.95
C GLU A 311 38.57 -1.80 -7.39
N SER A 312 38.60 -2.58 -8.46
CA SER A 312 37.42 -3.31 -8.94
C SER A 312 37.02 -4.39 -7.95
N ARG A 313 35.74 -4.45 -7.62
CA ARG A 313 35.17 -5.46 -6.73
C ARG A 313 33.86 -5.95 -7.30
N SER A 314 33.68 -7.27 -7.31
CA SER A 314 32.46 -7.90 -7.81
C SER A 314 32.22 -9.27 -7.19
N ILE A 315 30.95 -9.60 -7.04
CA ILE A 315 30.48 -10.94 -6.72
C ILE A 315 29.18 -11.24 -7.45
N ASN A 316 28.98 -12.52 -7.75
CA ASN A 316 27.68 -13.07 -8.09
C ASN A 316 27.30 -14.09 -7.03
N THR A 317 26.06 -14.03 -6.57
CA THR A 317 25.52 -14.96 -5.59
C THR A 317 24.22 -15.58 -6.08
N VAL A 318 24.04 -16.85 -5.74
CA VAL A 318 22.71 -17.47 -5.68
C VAL A 318 22.26 -17.44 -4.22
N PHE A 319 21.01 -17.07 -3.96
CA PHE A 319 20.51 -16.90 -2.60
C PHE A 319 19.13 -17.52 -2.38
N VAL A 320 18.86 -17.83 -1.11
CA VAL A 320 17.53 -18.14 -0.57
C VAL A 320 17.34 -17.34 0.72
N LYS A 321 16.22 -16.64 0.84
CA LYS A 321 15.87 -15.76 1.97
C LYS A 321 14.42 -16.02 2.39
N PRO A 322 14.17 -16.97 3.30
CA PRO A 322 12.92 -16.98 4.04
C PRO A 322 12.84 -15.77 4.97
N THR A 323 11.66 -15.21 5.13
CA THR A 323 11.38 -14.15 6.11
C THR A 323 10.23 -14.60 7.00
N PHE A 324 10.54 -14.83 8.27
CA PHE A 324 9.58 -15.22 9.29
C PHE A 324 9.05 -13.99 10.01
N TYR A 325 7.73 -13.91 10.14
CA TYR A 325 7.04 -12.89 10.93
C TYR A 325 6.43 -13.54 12.16
N PHE A 326 6.57 -12.89 13.31
CA PHE A 326 6.05 -13.34 14.59
C PHE A 326 5.26 -12.22 15.26
N GLY A 327 4.11 -12.53 15.86
CA GLY A 327 3.20 -11.53 16.41
C GLY A 327 2.25 -10.92 15.38
N ASP A 328 1.52 -9.88 15.77
CA ASP A 328 0.58 -9.16 14.90
C ASP A 328 1.33 -8.13 14.06
N GLN A 329 1.25 -8.28 12.74
CA GLN A 329 1.90 -7.36 11.78
C GLN A 329 1.33 -5.93 11.86
N ASN A 330 0.14 -5.74 12.42
CA ASN A 330 -0.45 -4.42 12.66
C ASN A 330 -0.04 -3.81 14.03
N ASP A 331 0.63 -4.60 14.88
CA ASP A 331 1.14 -4.18 16.18
C ASP A 331 2.65 -4.51 16.28
N TRP A 332 3.16 -4.70 17.49
CA TRP A 332 4.51 -5.17 17.76
C TRP A 332 4.75 -6.57 17.18
N HIS A 333 5.73 -6.67 16.30
CA HIS A 333 6.09 -7.93 15.67
C HIS A 333 7.60 -8.05 15.47
N TRP A 334 8.04 -9.29 15.35
CA TRP A 334 9.40 -9.62 14.93
C TRP A 334 9.43 -10.01 13.46
N ARG A 335 10.54 -9.66 12.81
CA ARG A 335 10.91 -10.13 11.48
C ARG A 335 12.30 -10.77 11.57
N VAL A 336 12.42 -12.02 11.16
CA VAL A 336 13.71 -12.74 11.11
C VAL A 336 13.93 -13.29 9.72
N ALA A 337 15.01 -12.88 9.07
CA ALA A 337 15.28 -13.15 7.66
C ALA A 337 16.72 -13.64 7.45
N PRO A 338 17.00 -14.95 7.59
CA PRO A 338 18.30 -15.50 7.23
C PRO A 338 18.43 -15.59 5.69
N LYS A 339 19.18 -14.67 5.07
CA LYS A 339 19.55 -14.76 3.65
C LYS A 339 20.78 -15.66 3.54
N LEU A 340 20.60 -16.88 3.07
CA LEU A 340 21.67 -17.83 2.76
C LEU A 340 22.12 -17.63 1.32
N TYR A 341 23.42 -17.67 1.05
CA TYR A 341 23.93 -17.51 -0.30
C TYR A 341 25.23 -18.28 -0.56
N ALA A 342 25.44 -18.61 -1.83
CA ALA A 342 26.69 -19.17 -2.33
C ALA A 342 27.28 -18.25 -3.41
N TYR A 343 28.60 -18.03 -3.37
CA TYR A 343 29.31 -17.26 -4.39
C TYR A 343 29.50 -18.12 -5.63
N VAL A 344 28.90 -17.70 -6.75
CA VAL A 344 29.12 -18.32 -8.06
C VAL A 344 30.23 -17.60 -8.84
N GLU A 345 30.48 -16.33 -8.53
CA GLU A 345 31.62 -15.55 -9.02
C GLU A 345 32.14 -14.66 -7.89
N LYS A 346 33.47 -14.56 -7.75
CA LYS A 346 34.15 -13.68 -6.79
C LYS A 346 35.61 -13.39 -7.19
N GLY A 347 35.88 -13.32 -8.50
CA GLY A 347 37.25 -13.26 -9.04
C GLY A 347 38.05 -12.08 -8.51
N ASP A 348 37.42 -10.91 -8.44
CA ASP A 348 38.06 -9.65 -8.00
C ASP A 348 38.35 -9.61 -6.49
N ASN A 349 37.71 -10.49 -5.72
CA ASN A 349 37.83 -10.57 -4.26
C ASN A 349 37.69 -12.03 -3.80
N PRO A 350 38.68 -12.90 -4.08
CA PRO A 350 38.58 -14.34 -3.86
C PRO A 350 38.35 -14.74 -2.40
N ASP A 351 38.75 -13.89 -1.46
CA ASP A 351 38.73 -14.13 -0.03
C ASP A 351 37.56 -13.44 0.69
N ILE A 352 36.60 -12.86 -0.05
CA ILE A 352 35.43 -12.14 0.50
C ILE A 352 34.62 -12.95 1.53
N ALA A 353 34.57 -14.28 1.37
CA ALA A 353 33.89 -15.17 2.31
C ALA A 353 34.53 -15.16 3.71
N HIS A 354 35.83 -14.84 3.84
CA HIS A 354 36.46 -14.65 5.14
C HIS A 354 35.79 -13.56 5.96
N TYR A 355 35.25 -12.54 5.29
CA TYR A 355 34.72 -11.32 5.89
C TYR A 355 33.20 -11.33 5.98
N ARG A 356 32.52 -11.68 4.88
CA ARG A 356 31.04 -11.66 4.79
C ARG A 356 30.37 -13.00 5.10
N GLY A 357 31.09 -14.11 4.95
CA GLY A 357 30.54 -15.44 5.16
C GLY A 357 29.56 -15.86 4.05
N PHE A 358 28.56 -16.66 4.41
CA PHE A 358 27.57 -17.26 3.51
C PHE A 358 26.11 -16.99 3.96
N MET A 359 25.95 -16.10 4.94
CA MET A 359 24.64 -15.76 5.49
C MET A 359 24.63 -14.32 6.01
N ASP A 360 23.57 -13.61 5.65
CA ASP A 360 23.17 -12.36 6.30
C ASP A 360 21.93 -12.65 7.16
N LEU A 361 22.02 -12.40 8.47
CA LEU A 361 20.88 -12.54 9.37
C LEU A 361 20.23 -11.18 9.59
N GLY A 362 19.09 -10.97 8.94
CA GLY A 362 18.23 -9.81 9.19
C GLY A 362 17.31 -10.05 10.38
N ILE A 363 17.25 -9.11 11.31
CA ILE A 363 16.31 -9.11 12.43
C ILE A 363 15.68 -7.72 12.50
N ALA A 364 14.37 -7.65 12.72
CA ALA A 364 13.70 -6.40 13.05
C ALA A 364 12.64 -6.62 14.12
N TYR A 365 12.43 -5.59 14.93
CA TYR A 365 11.37 -5.51 15.92
C TYR A 365 10.80 -4.11 15.94
N GLY A 366 9.49 -4.01 15.83
CA GLY A 366 8.83 -2.72 15.78
C GLY A 366 7.35 -2.84 15.53
N ARG A 367 6.74 -1.68 15.29
CA ARG A 367 5.31 -1.54 15.02
C ARG A 367 5.08 -0.55 13.87
N PRO A 368 4.13 -0.78 12.93
CA PRO A 368 3.98 0.02 11.71
C PRO A 368 3.78 1.53 11.92
N ASP A 369 3.12 1.95 12.99
CA ASP A 369 2.89 3.35 13.35
C ASP A 369 3.86 3.87 14.43
N SER A 370 4.85 3.08 14.87
CA SER A 370 5.82 3.44 15.92
C SER A 370 7.26 3.19 15.46
N TRP A 371 8.22 3.18 16.39
CA TRP A 371 9.60 2.87 16.07
C TRP A 371 9.78 1.43 15.59
N GLU A 372 10.81 1.23 14.77
CA GLU A 372 11.31 -0.10 14.40
C GLU A 372 12.83 -0.08 14.49
N PHE A 373 13.38 -1.05 15.22
CA PHE A 373 14.79 -1.38 15.21
C PHE A 373 14.99 -2.53 14.23
N SER A 374 16.00 -2.42 13.38
CA SER A 374 16.43 -3.49 12.48
C SER A 374 17.95 -3.64 12.50
N ALA A 375 18.43 -4.84 12.24
CA ALA A 375 19.84 -5.14 12.15
C ALA A 375 20.10 -6.24 11.11
N THR A 376 21.19 -6.08 10.37
CA THR A 376 21.79 -7.13 9.55
C THR A 376 23.11 -7.54 10.18
N LEU A 377 23.17 -8.81 10.59
CA LEU A 377 24.36 -9.41 11.18
C LEU A 377 25.06 -10.28 10.13
N ARG A 378 26.36 -10.06 9.95
CA ARG A 378 27.19 -10.90 9.08
C ARG A 378 28.29 -11.55 9.89
N LYS A 379 28.51 -12.84 9.65
CA LYS A 379 29.61 -13.59 10.24
C LYS A 379 30.50 -14.15 9.13
N GLY A 380 31.72 -13.63 9.05
CA GLY A 380 32.75 -14.15 8.17
C GLY A 380 33.21 -15.56 8.57
N THR A 381 33.85 -16.30 7.66
CA THR A 381 34.36 -17.65 7.97
C THR A 381 35.55 -17.66 8.93
N ARG A 382 36.24 -16.53 9.10
CA ARG A 382 37.31 -16.39 10.11
C ARG A 382 36.74 -16.00 11.47
N LYS A 383 37.34 -16.50 12.56
CA LYS A 383 36.80 -16.42 13.95
C LYS A 383 36.26 -15.04 14.33
N TRP A 384 36.99 -13.96 14.06
CA TRP A 384 36.65 -12.61 14.51
C TRP A 384 36.14 -11.67 13.41
N TYR A 385 35.87 -12.20 12.21
CA TYR A 385 35.41 -11.38 11.08
C TYR A 385 33.89 -11.40 10.98
N GLY A 386 33.31 -10.26 10.63
CA GLY A 386 31.88 -10.02 10.57
C GLY A 386 31.54 -8.54 10.71
N SER A 387 30.25 -8.23 10.68
CA SER A 387 29.76 -6.86 10.79
C SER A 387 28.37 -6.81 11.41
N VAL A 388 28.03 -5.63 11.92
CA VAL A 388 26.70 -5.25 12.35
C VAL A 388 26.32 -3.97 11.60
N ASP A 389 25.22 -4.01 10.84
CA ASP A 389 24.55 -2.83 10.30
C ASP A 389 23.18 -2.74 10.98
N ALA A 390 22.99 -1.76 11.86
CA ALA A 390 21.78 -1.59 12.66
C ALA A 390 21.13 -0.23 12.38
N GLN A 391 19.81 -0.20 12.43
CA GLN A 391 19.01 0.96 12.06
C GLN A 391 17.85 1.11 13.04
N LEU A 392 17.57 2.34 13.43
CA LEU A 392 16.39 2.71 14.22
C LEU A 392 15.59 3.72 13.41
N THR A 393 14.31 3.45 13.22
CA THR A 393 13.41 4.34 12.50
C THR A 393 12.29 4.84 13.41
N TYR A 394 11.85 6.09 13.20
CA TYR A 394 10.69 6.68 13.86
C TYR A 394 9.81 7.42 12.86
N PRO A 395 8.48 7.19 12.81
CA PRO A 395 7.62 7.80 11.80
C PRO A 395 7.61 9.33 11.93
N MET A 396 7.92 10.02 10.83
CA MET A 396 7.93 11.49 10.83
C MET A 396 6.54 12.07 11.09
N ALA A 397 5.49 11.40 10.65
CA ALA A 397 4.10 11.78 10.89
C ALA A 397 3.75 11.95 12.39
N ARG A 398 4.48 11.26 13.29
CA ARG A 398 4.30 11.41 14.75
C ARG A 398 5.01 12.62 15.33
N LEU A 399 6.05 13.13 14.64
CA LEU A 399 6.77 14.34 15.03
C LEU A 399 6.14 15.59 14.39
N ILE A 400 5.79 15.49 13.12
CA ILE A 400 5.27 16.58 12.30
C ILE A 400 4.05 16.06 11.52
N PRO A 401 2.82 16.43 11.93
CA PRO A 401 1.61 16.03 11.22
C PRO A 401 1.67 16.41 9.73
N GLY A 402 1.21 15.50 8.86
CA GLY A 402 1.22 15.69 7.40
C GLY A 402 2.52 15.29 6.70
N THR A 403 3.55 14.86 7.42
CA THR A 403 4.78 14.32 6.83
C THR A 403 4.69 12.81 6.61
N ALA A 404 5.48 12.31 5.65
CA ALA A 404 5.66 10.87 5.39
C ALA A 404 7.10 10.44 5.73
N GLY A 405 7.38 9.14 5.62
CA GLY A 405 8.71 8.57 5.86
C GLY A 405 9.10 8.53 7.35
N TYR A 406 10.39 8.38 7.58
CA TYR A 406 10.94 8.06 8.90
C TYR A 406 12.20 8.90 9.19
N LEU A 407 12.29 9.40 10.42
CA LEU A 407 13.59 9.75 10.99
C LEU A 407 14.37 8.45 11.18
N MET A 408 15.63 8.43 10.79
CA MET A 408 16.46 7.23 10.80
C MET A 408 17.78 7.50 11.49
N ALA A 409 18.20 6.59 12.37
CA ALA A 409 19.56 6.52 12.89
C ALA A 409 20.18 5.19 12.48
N GLY A 410 21.36 5.22 11.88
CA GLY A 410 22.13 4.07 11.43
C GLY A 410 23.41 3.91 12.24
N TYR A 411 23.78 2.66 12.50
CA TYR A 411 25.00 2.27 13.17
C TYR A 411 25.66 1.12 12.40
N PHE A 412 26.90 1.31 11.95
CA PHE A 412 27.69 0.26 11.32
C PHE A 412 28.96 -0.01 12.12
N VAL A 413 29.38 -1.27 12.23
CA VAL A 413 30.73 -1.62 12.73
C VAL A 413 31.18 -2.95 12.13
N GLY A 414 32.47 -3.07 11.80
CA GLY A 414 33.07 -4.30 11.32
C GLY A 414 33.55 -4.22 9.88
N TYR A 415 33.46 -5.34 9.15
CA TYR A 415 34.00 -5.48 7.80
C TYR A 415 32.92 -5.27 6.72
N GLY A 416 33.30 -4.71 5.57
CA GLY A 416 32.46 -4.66 4.39
C GLY A 416 31.18 -3.84 4.51
N GLU A 417 31.32 -2.59 4.97
CA GLU A 417 30.26 -1.60 4.75
C GLU A 417 30.02 -1.37 3.25
N SER A 418 31.10 -1.34 2.48
CA SER A 418 31.14 -1.31 1.02
C SER A 418 31.91 -2.50 0.45
N LEU A 419 31.81 -2.76 -0.85
CA LEU A 419 32.67 -3.76 -1.48
C LEU A 419 34.12 -3.30 -1.54
N LEU A 420 34.41 -2.02 -1.75
CA LEU A 420 35.79 -1.54 -1.80
C LEU A 420 36.56 -1.88 -0.52
N ASP A 421 35.90 -1.73 0.64
CA ASP A 421 36.47 -1.94 1.97
C ASP A 421 36.06 -3.29 2.59
N TYR A 422 35.70 -4.31 1.78
CA TYR A 422 35.22 -5.61 2.28
C TYR A 422 36.20 -6.30 3.24
N ASN A 423 37.50 -6.14 3.01
CA ASN A 423 38.58 -6.74 3.77
C ASN A 423 39.19 -5.80 4.83
N HIS A 424 38.63 -4.61 5.00
CA HIS A 424 39.04 -3.64 6.00
C HIS A 424 38.03 -3.57 7.15
N LYS A 425 38.52 -3.62 8.40
CA LYS A 425 37.67 -3.44 9.57
C LYS A 425 37.49 -1.95 9.80
N LEU A 426 36.29 -1.44 9.59
CA LEU A 426 35.95 -0.07 9.92
C LEU A 426 35.63 0.06 11.42
N PRO A 427 35.98 1.20 12.05
CA PRO A 427 35.45 1.56 13.35
C PRO A 427 33.94 1.82 13.26
N TRP A 428 33.32 2.09 14.39
CA TRP A 428 31.88 2.32 14.41
C TRP A 428 31.51 3.59 13.64
N GLN A 429 30.45 3.54 12.85
CA GLN A 429 29.93 4.68 12.11
C GLN A 429 28.50 4.93 12.57
N PHE A 430 28.22 6.13 13.07
CA PHE A 430 26.88 6.53 13.46
C PHE A 430 26.40 7.64 12.55
N ARG A 431 25.20 7.46 11.97
CA ARG A 431 24.61 8.40 11.00
C ARG A 431 23.16 8.65 11.35
N ILE A 432 22.68 9.86 11.11
CA ILE A 432 21.27 10.24 11.26
C ILE A 432 20.78 10.79 9.93
N GLY A 433 19.52 10.51 9.58
CA GLY A 433 18.90 11.12 8.43
C GLY A 433 17.44 10.71 8.25
N TYR A 434 17.04 10.57 7.00
CA TYR A 434 15.64 10.38 6.62
C TYR A 434 15.50 9.16 5.70
N ALA A 435 14.45 8.39 5.93
CA ALA A 435 14.11 7.22 5.13
C ALA A 435 12.70 7.30 4.55
N LEU A 436 12.55 6.88 3.30
CA LEU A 436 11.27 6.73 2.61
C LEU A 436 10.60 5.40 2.99
N SER A 437 11.40 4.37 3.27
CA SER A 437 10.96 3.01 3.62
C SER A 437 11.87 2.40 4.68
N ARG A 438 11.41 1.34 5.35
CA ARG A 438 12.11 0.63 6.43
C ARG A 438 11.93 -0.88 6.34
#